data_AF-A0A4Q5TNY8-F1
#
_entry.id   AF-A0A4Q5TNY8-F1
#
_cell.length_a   1.000
_cell.length_b   1.000
_cell.length_c   1.000
_cell.angle_alpha   90.00
_cell.angle_beta   90.00
_cell.angle_gamma   90.00
#
_symmetry.space_group_name_H-M   'P 1'
#
loop_
_entity.id
_entity.type
_entity.pdbx_description
1 polymer ?
#
loop_
_entity_poly.entity_id
_entity_poly.type
_entity_poly.pdbx_seq_one_letter_code
_entity_poly.pdbx_strand_id
1 'polypeptide(L)' 'MKLLEGKVAIVTGAARGIGEAIALKFAEHGASVAFTYVSDSSA' A
#
# COMPACT_ATOMS: atom_id res chain seq x y z
N MET A 1 10.76 -7.54 16.28
CA MET A 1 10.29 -7.96 14.94
C MET A 1 9.02 -7.22 14.64
N LYS A 2 8.97 -6.51 13.52
CA LYS A 2 7.73 -5.90 13.02
C LYS A 2 6.87 -6.97 12.36
N LEU A 3 5.55 -6.77 12.37
CA LEU A 3 4.56 -7.77 11.93
C LEU A 3 4.78 -8.28 10.50
N LEU A 4 5.24 -7.41 9.59
CA LEU A 4 5.37 -7.70 8.16
C LEU A 4 6.82 -7.62 7.66
N GLU A 5 7.78 -7.73 8.58
CA GLU A 5 9.18 -7.56 8.26
C GLU A 5 9.66 -8.56 7.20
N GLY A 6 10.25 -8.04 6.11
CA GLY A 6 10.73 -8.85 4.99
C GLY A 6 9.65 -9.39 4.06
N LYS A 7 8.38 -8.97 4.22
CA LYS A 7 7.29 -9.33 3.29
C LYS A 7 7.16 -8.31 2.18
N VAL A 8 6.62 -8.75 1.04
CA VAL A 8 6.24 -7.88 -0.08
C VAL A 8 4.73 -7.85 -0.17
N ALA A 9 4.14 -6.66 -0.26
CA ALA A 9 2.70 -6.45 -0.35
C ALA A 9 2.32 -5.59 -1.56
N ILE A 10 1.22 -5.96 -2.23
CA ILE A 10 0.63 -5.16 -3.31
C ILE A 10 -0.69 -4.57 -2.82
N VAL A 11 -0.84 -3.24 -2.92
CA VAL A 11 -2.07 -2.54 -2.51
C VAL A 11 -2.68 -1.83 -3.72
N THR A 12 -3.90 -2.20 -4.08
CA THR A 12 -4.66 -1.53 -5.15
C THR A 12 -5.55 -0.42 -4.56
N GLY A 13 -5.82 0.63 -5.34
CA GLY A 13 -6.62 1.76 -4.87
C GLY A 13 -5.93 2.58 -3.77
N ALA A 14 -4.60 2.59 -3.71
CA ALA A 14 -3.86 3.21 -2.61
C ALA A 14 -3.64 4.73 -2.73
N ALA A 15 -4.30 5.38 -3.69
CA ALA A 15 -4.16 6.82 -3.88
C ALA A 15 -4.80 7.66 -2.77
N ARG A 16 -5.82 7.13 -2.08
CA ARG A 16 -6.56 7.86 -1.04
C ARG A 16 -7.32 6.93 -0.11
N GLY A 17 -7.67 7.45 1.07
CA GLY A 17 -8.58 6.80 2.00
C GLY A 17 -7.99 5.51 2.57
N ILE A 18 -8.77 4.43 2.53
CA ILE A 18 -8.38 3.17 3.18
C ILE A 18 -7.16 2.54 2.51
N GLY A 19 -7.08 2.57 1.18
CA GLY A 19 -5.95 1.98 0.45
C GLY A 19 -4.62 2.65 0.81
N GLU A 20 -4.61 3.98 0.93
CA GLU A 20 -3.45 4.76 1.38
C GLU A 20 -3.06 4.37 2.81
N ALA A 21 -4.04 4.37 3.73
CA ALA A 21 -3.79 4.01 5.12
C ALA A 21 -3.21 2.58 5.27
N ILE A 22 -3.70 1.63 4.47
CA ILE A 22 -3.18 0.25 4.46
C ILE A 22 -1.74 0.22 3.96
N ALA A 23 -1.44 0.87 2.83
CA ALA A 23 -0.09 0.90 2.27
C ALA A 23 0.92 1.49 3.26
N LEU A 24 0.56 2.60 3.91
CA LEU A 24 1.37 3.22 4.96
C LEU A 24 1.58 2.28 6.15
N LYS A 25 0.50 1.69 6.69
CA LYS A 25 0.59 0.79 7.83
C LYS A 25 1.45 -0.45 7.52
N PHE A 26 1.39 -0.95 6.30
CA PHE A 26 2.18 -2.10 5.88
C PHE A 26 3.67 -1.75 5.80
N ALA A 27 4.01 -0.59 5.26
CA ALA A 27 5.38 -0.08 5.24
C ALA A 27 5.92 0.16 6.65
N GLU A 28 5.12 0.74 7.55
CA GLU A 28 5.49 0.93 8.96
C GLU A 28 5.84 -0.40 9.66
N HIS A 29 5.10 -1.47 9.32
CA HIS A 29 5.34 -2.83 9.80
C HIS A 29 6.44 -3.59 9.04
N GLY A 30 7.21 -2.93 8.18
CA GLY A 30 8.42 -3.48 7.56
C GLY A 30 8.18 -4.26 6.27
N ALA A 31 7.00 -4.11 5.66
CA ALA A 31 6.76 -4.64 4.33
C ALA A 31 7.39 -3.74 3.26
N SER A 32 7.87 -4.36 2.18
CA SER A 32 8.12 -3.66 0.92
C SER A 32 6.81 -3.58 0.15
N VAL A 33 6.32 -2.38 -0.13
CA VAL A 33 4.96 -2.16 -0.65
C VAL A 33 5.01 -1.61 -2.07
N ALA A 34 4.37 -2.32 -3.00
CA ALA A 34 4.01 -1.79 -4.31
C ALA A 34 2.52 -1.41 -4.30
N PHE A 35 2.16 -0.31 -4.94
CA PHE A 35 0.76 0.08 -5.02
C PHE A 35 0.37 0.64 -6.38
N THR A 36 -0.93 0.60 -6.69
CA THR A 36 -1.48 1.12 -7.93
C THR A 36 -2.85 1.75 -7.70
N TYR A 37 -3.26 2.63 -8.60
CA TYR A 37 -4.56 3.26 -8.61
C TYR A 37 -4.94 3.67 -10.04
N VAL A 38 -6.24 3.84 -10.28
CA VAL A 38 -6.75 4.40 -11.53
C VAL A 38 -6.63 5.91 -11.46
N SER A 39 -5.97 6.51 -12.46
CA SER A 39 -5.83 7.97 -12.55
C SER A 39 -7.20 8.62 -12.82
N ASP A 40 -7.45 9.82 -12.30
CA ASP A 40 -8.71 10.55 -12.57
C ASP A 40 -8.96 10.81 -14.07
N SER A 41 -7.91 10.76 -14.90
CA SER A 41 -7.98 10.84 -16.36
C SER A 41 -8.41 9.55 -17.06
N SER A 42 -8.64 8.47 -16.32
CA SER A 42 -9.04 7.18 -16.90
C SER A 42 -10.57 7.18 -17.06
N ALA A 43 -11.03 7.56 -18.26
CA ALA A 43 -12.42 7.51 -18.70
C ALA A 43 -12.56 6.57 -19.89
#